data_AF-A0A1E4B907-F1
#
_entry.id   AF-A0A1E4B907-F1
#
_cell.length_a   1.000
_cell.length_b   1.000
_cell.length_c   1.000
_cell.angle_alpha   90.00
_cell.angle_beta   90.00
_cell.angle_gamma   90.00
#
_symmetry.space_group_name_H-M   'P 1'
#
loop_
_entity.id
_entity.type
_entity.pdbx_description
1 polymer ?
#
loop_
_entity_poly.entity_id
_entity_poly.type
_entity_poly.pdbx_seq_one_letter_code
_entity_poly.pdbx_strand_id
1 'polypeptide(L)'
;MVVGAVPALILAGVPEWLERHHPLDAVSRPTASPLSLAFAWVALALVAVGAVWTFLLPGVLLLGSWKRVSSLAVVMLLALCVGIPVWGVVTHLVRGAGLAPGGVGFRGVVILVWGAAYGIGRARARRTGPAAEWMWGRGSRWQLVVTSAGVFALALLFGPRLAWQDPSPDGEHMFETARNLVVNGTPFWGRQWVDAMSSWPGLNTFAFLYPAAWHMYLLGAVDSAVRIPFLLYLALVPFALVALAAVRRPATPDRGIFLPAWLSPSSTRLPWRTAQPTMPTRQTSRCLRRRTPSSW
;
A
#
# COMPACT_ATOMS: atom_id res chain seq x y z
N MET A 1 7.30 6.35 -5.52
CA MET A 1 7.36 5.23 -4.56
C MET A 1 8.74 5.05 -3.96
N VAL A 2 9.78 4.75 -4.74
CA VAL A 2 11.16 4.63 -4.21
C VAL A 2 11.59 5.88 -3.42
N VAL A 3 11.40 7.09 -3.98
CA VAL A 3 11.68 8.35 -3.28
C VAL A 3 10.88 8.50 -1.98
N GLY A 4 9.62 8.04 -1.99
CA GLY A 4 8.77 8.08 -0.80
C GLY A 4 9.20 7.10 0.29
N ALA A 5 9.99 6.08 -0.04
CA ALA A 5 10.48 5.05 0.86
C ALA A 5 11.83 5.41 1.53
N VAL A 6 12.58 6.36 0.94
CA VAL A 6 13.88 6.84 1.45
C VAL A 6 13.83 7.32 2.90
N PRO A 7 12.82 8.09 3.36
CA PRO A 7 12.79 8.57 4.74
C PRO A 7 12.85 7.45 5.77
N ALA A 8 12.22 6.30 5.52
CA ALA A 8 12.24 5.18 6.46
C ALA A 8 13.60 4.47 6.53
N LEU A 9 14.48 4.63 5.53
CA LEU A 9 15.83 4.08 5.58
C LEU A 9 16.82 5.04 6.27
N ILE A 10 16.67 6.34 6.01
CA ILE A 10 17.57 7.37 6.55
C ILE A 10 17.21 7.70 8.00
N LEU A 11 15.92 7.92 8.26
CA LEU A 11 15.40 8.43 9.54
C LEU A 11 14.84 7.33 10.45
N ALA A 12 15.11 6.05 10.18
CA ALA A 12 14.56 4.95 10.99
C ALA A 12 14.96 4.96 12.48
N GLY A 13 15.95 5.76 12.89
CA GLY A 13 16.29 5.97 14.31
C GLY A 13 15.44 7.02 15.02
N VAL A 14 14.64 7.82 14.30
CA VAL A 14 13.79 8.88 14.88
C VAL A 14 12.76 8.32 15.88
N PRO A 15 12.06 7.21 15.61
CA PRO A 15 11.11 6.65 16.58
C PRO A 15 11.75 6.28 17.91
N GLU A 16 12.89 5.58 17.88
CA GLU A 16 13.65 5.18 19.07
C GLU A 16 14.28 6.39 19.78
N TRP A 17 14.66 7.43 19.04
CA TRP A 17 15.15 8.68 19.61
C TRP A 17 14.04 9.42 20.37
N LEU A 18 12.83 9.52 19.78
CA LEU A 18 11.66 10.16 20.37
C LEU A 18 11.28 9.50 21.70
N GLU A 19 11.24 8.17 21.74
CA GLU A 19 10.88 7.41 22.93
C GLU A 19 11.91 7.58 24.06
N ARG A 20 13.21 7.63 23.71
CA ARG A 20 14.29 7.83 24.68
C ARG A 20 14.38 9.25 25.25
N HIS A 21 14.17 10.28 24.43
CA HIS A 21 14.40 11.68 24.81
C HIS A 21 13.15 12.41 25.25
N HIS A 22 11.97 11.87 24.92
CA HIS A 22 10.68 12.42 25.32
C HIS A 22 9.79 11.30 25.89
N PRO A 23 10.17 10.64 27.00
CA PRO A 23 9.25 9.74 27.70
C PRO A 23 8.00 10.52 28.13
N LEU A 24 6.87 9.84 28.35
CA LEU A 24 5.56 10.42 28.74
C LEU A 24 5.64 11.53 29.81
N ASP A 25 6.60 11.45 30.73
CA ASP A 25 6.87 12.45 31.77
C ASP A 25 7.45 13.78 31.24
N ALA A 26 7.98 13.80 30.02
CA ALA A 26 8.64 14.95 29.40
C ALA A 26 7.67 16.07 29.02
N VAL A 27 6.36 15.82 28.95
CA VAL A 27 5.34 16.89 28.82
C VAL A 27 5.38 17.82 30.05
N SER A 28 5.87 17.34 31.19
CA SER A 28 6.11 18.13 32.40
C SER A 28 7.52 18.74 32.49
N ARG A 29 8.45 18.37 31.60
CA ARG A 29 9.83 18.90 31.58
C ARG A 29 10.00 19.91 30.44
N PRO A 30 10.23 21.20 30.73
CA PRO A 30 10.27 22.28 29.74
C PRO A 30 11.55 22.29 28.87
N THR A 31 12.31 21.19 28.81
CA THR A 31 13.64 21.15 28.20
C THR A 31 13.63 20.92 26.68
N ALA A 32 12.48 20.58 26.08
CA ALA A 32 12.35 20.43 24.63
C ALA A 32 11.90 21.76 24.01
N SER A 33 12.71 22.34 23.10
CA SER A 33 12.27 23.51 22.36
C SER A 33 11.07 23.11 21.47
N PRO A 34 9.99 23.93 21.37
CA PRO A 34 8.81 23.61 20.57
C PRO A 34 9.15 23.27 19.10
N LEU A 35 10.21 23.88 18.58
CA LEU A 35 10.72 23.66 17.23
C LEU A 35 11.35 22.27 17.05
N SER A 36 12.10 21.77 18.04
CA SER A 36 12.66 20.41 18.00
C SER A 36 11.58 19.34 18.01
N LEU A 37 10.52 19.56 18.78
CA LEU A 37 9.36 18.67 18.87
C LEU A 37 8.58 18.66 17.54
N ALA A 38 8.33 19.83 16.95
CA ALA A 38 7.69 19.93 15.64
C ALA A 38 8.50 19.23 14.53
N PHE A 39 9.83 19.38 14.53
CA PHE A 39 10.69 18.69 13.58
C PHE A 39 10.63 17.17 13.77
N ALA A 40 10.67 16.69 15.01
CA ALA A 40 10.60 15.26 15.31
C ALA A 40 9.25 14.65 14.87
N TRP A 41 8.14 15.41 14.98
CA TRP A 41 6.84 14.98 14.48
C TRP A 41 6.78 14.84 12.97
N VAL A 42 7.29 15.84 12.26
CA VAL A 42 7.38 15.79 10.79
C VAL A 42 8.27 14.62 10.37
N ALA A 43 9.40 14.41 11.05
CA ALA A 43 10.30 13.30 10.79
C ALA A 43 9.62 11.94 11.03
N LEU A 44 8.88 11.78 12.12
CA LEU A 44 8.11 10.56 12.40
C LEU A 44 7.06 10.30 11.31
N ALA A 45 6.32 11.34 10.89
CA ALA A 45 5.33 11.22 9.82
C ALA A 45 5.97 10.81 8.48
N LEU A 46 7.15 11.37 8.15
CA LEU A 46 7.92 10.95 6.97
C LEU A 46 8.41 9.51 7.08
N VAL A 47 8.89 9.09 8.25
CA VAL A 47 9.28 7.69 8.51
C VAL A 47 8.11 6.75 8.34
N ALA A 48 6.93 7.09 8.87
CA ALA A 48 5.73 6.28 8.76
C ALA A 48 5.30 6.10 7.30
N VAL A 49 5.20 7.20 6.54
CA VAL A 49 4.92 7.15 5.09
C VAL A 49 5.96 6.31 4.36
N GLY A 50 7.24 6.51 4.69
CA GLY A 50 8.32 5.74 4.09
C GLY A 50 8.24 4.26 4.39
N ALA A 51 7.90 3.88 5.62
CA ALA A 51 7.83 2.49 6.06
C ALA A 51 6.68 1.76 5.34
N VAL A 52 5.52 2.42 5.20
CA VAL A 52 4.37 1.94 4.42
C VAL A 52 4.79 1.64 2.99
N TRP A 53 5.42 2.59 2.30
CA TRP A 53 5.84 2.37 0.91
C TRP A 53 6.97 1.35 0.79
N THR A 54 7.90 1.31 1.76
CA THR A 54 9.01 0.36 1.82
C THR A 54 8.50 -1.07 1.92
N PHE A 55 7.48 -1.30 2.75
CA PHE A 55 6.85 -2.61 2.92
C PHE A 55 6.20 -3.10 1.62
N LEU A 56 5.45 -2.21 0.94
CA LEU A 56 4.70 -2.54 -0.28
C LEU A 56 5.60 -2.68 -1.52
N LEU A 57 6.73 -1.97 -1.56
CA LEU A 57 7.57 -1.84 -2.75
C LEU A 57 7.96 -3.15 -3.44
N PRO A 58 8.42 -4.23 -2.76
CA PRO A 58 8.76 -5.48 -3.45
C PRO A 58 7.55 -6.08 -4.19
N GLY A 59 6.37 -6.04 -3.58
CA GLY A 59 5.14 -6.48 -4.22
C GLY A 59 4.82 -5.66 -5.47
N VAL A 60 4.91 -4.32 -5.37
CA VAL A 60 4.68 -3.42 -6.51
C VAL A 60 5.67 -3.68 -7.65
N LEU A 61 6.96 -3.85 -7.35
CA LEU A 61 7.99 -4.09 -8.36
C LEU A 61 7.80 -5.43 -9.08
N LEU A 62 7.44 -6.49 -8.33
CA LEU A 62 7.17 -7.80 -8.91
C LEU A 62 5.90 -7.80 -9.76
N LEU A 63 4.85 -7.11 -9.32
CA LEU A 63 3.54 -7.06 -9.99
C LEU A 63 3.49 -6.07 -11.15
N GLY A 64 4.28 -5.00 -11.13
CA GLY A 64 4.33 -4.00 -12.21
C GLY A 64 4.78 -4.60 -13.55
N SER A 65 5.48 -5.74 -13.52
CA SER A 65 5.85 -6.48 -14.73
C SER A 65 4.75 -7.44 -15.23
N TRP A 66 3.62 -7.54 -14.55
CA TRP A 66 2.56 -8.51 -14.85
C TRP A 66 1.43 -7.89 -15.67
N LYS A 67 1.33 -8.30 -16.94
CA LYS A 67 0.31 -7.81 -17.89
C LYS A 67 -1.15 -8.04 -17.51
N ARG A 68 -1.42 -8.89 -16.51
CA ARG A 68 -2.79 -9.21 -16.09
C ARG A 68 -3.41 -8.17 -15.16
N VAL A 69 -2.61 -7.24 -14.62
CA VAL A 69 -3.12 -6.21 -13.72
C VAL A 69 -3.19 -4.88 -14.46
N SER A 70 -4.39 -4.31 -14.54
CA SER A 70 -4.70 -3.12 -15.33
C SER A 70 -4.88 -1.85 -14.51
N SER A 71 -4.84 -1.92 -13.17
CA SER A 71 -5.07 -0.76 -12.30
C SER A 71 -4.11 -0.69 -11.12
N LEU A 72 -3.74 0.54 -10.76
CA LEU A 72 -2.91 0.84 -9.59
C LEU A 72 -3.54 0.33 -8.29
N ALA A 73 -4.85 0.49 -8.17
CA ALA A 73 -5.61 0.03 -7.03
C ALA A 73 -5.44 -1.47 -6.77
N VAL A 74 -5.61 -2.30 -7.81
CA VAL A 74 -5.42 -3.75 -7.70
C VAL A 74 -3.96 -4.10 -7.42
N VAL A 75 -2.99 -3.41 -8.04
CA VAL A 75 -1.56 -3.65 -7.75
C VAL A 75 -1.22 -3.34 -6.30
N MET A 76 -1.73 -2.27 -5.70
CA MET A 76 -1.42 -1.96 -4.30
C MET A 76 -1.96 -3.02 -3.33
N LEU A 77 -3.18 -3.51 -3.58
CA LEU A 77 -3.76 -4.58 -2.76
C LEU A 77 -2.99 -5.89 -2.90
N LEU A 78 -2.69 -6.28 -4.15
CA LEU A 78 -1.88 -7.48 -4.41
C LEU A 78 -0.45 -7.32 -3.90
N ALA A 79 0.10 -6.10 -3.87
CA ALA A 79 1.43 -5.83 -3.35
C ALA A 79 1.51 -6.11 -1.85
N LEU A 80 0.43 -5.90 -1.08
CA LEU A 80 0.35 -6.37 0.30
C LEU A 80 0.39 -7.91 0.37
N CYS A 81 -0.46 -8.57 -0.43
CA CYS A 81 -0.56 -10.04 -0.45
C CYS A 81 0.74 -10.73 -0.86
N VAL A 82 1.52 -10.11 -1.75
CA VAL A 82 2.84 -10.60 -2.17
C VAL A 82 3.93 -10.16 -1.19
N GLY A 83 3.82 -8.96 -0.63
CA GLY A 83 4.81 -8.38 0.29
C GLY A 83 4.96 -9.21 1.56
N ILE A 84 3.85 -9.62 2.20
CA ILE A 84 3.86 -10.43 3.42
C ILE A 84 4.70 -11.71 3.27
N PRO A 85 4.42 -12.61 2.30
CA PRO A 85 5.22 -13.83 2.14
C PRO A 85 6.65 -13.56 1.70
N VAL A 86 6.90 -12.54 0.88
CA VAL A 86 8.29 -12.16 0.49
C VAL A 86 9.09 -11.78 1.73
N TRP A 87 8.56 -10.90 2.59
CA TRP A 87 9.23 -10.52 3.83
C TRP A 87 9.33 -11.66 4.82
N GLY A 88 8.31 -12.54 4.91
CA GLY A 88 8.37 -13.76 5.69
C GLY A 88 9.55 -14.65 5.28
N VAL A 89 9.66 -14.99 3.99
CA VAL A 89 10.77 -15.81 3.48
C VAL A 89 12.12 -15.12 3.70
N VAL A 90 12.24 -13.84 3.37
CA VAL A 90 13.50 -13.09 3.55
C VAL A 90 13.95 -13.07 5.01
N THR A 91 13.04 -12.79 5.94
CA THR A 91 13.37 -12.75 7.37
C THR A 91 13.78 -14.12 7.92
N HIS A 92 13.14 -15.20 7.46
CA HIS A 92 13.57 -16.56 7.76
C HIS A 92 14.95 -16.89 7.18
N LEU A 93 15.26 -16.47 5.95
CA LEU A 93 16.57 -16.69 5.34
C LEU A 93 17.69 -15.92 6.07
N VAL A 94 17.44 -14.67 6.45
CA VAL A 94 18.40 -13.84 7.22
C VAL A 94 18.72 -14.51 8.57
N ARG A 95 17.69 -15.00 9.27
CA ARG A 95 17.87 -15.75 10.52
C ARG A 95 18.59 -17.07 10.32
N GLY A 96 18.23 -17.83 9.28
CA GLY A 96 18.89 -19.09 8.93
C GLY A 96 20.37 -18.91 8.61
N ALA A 97 20.76 -17.74 8.12
CA ALA A 97 22.15 -17.34 7.92
C ALA A 97 22.86 -16.87 9.21
N GLY A 98 22.20 -16.92 10.38
CA GLY A 98 22.75 -16.50 11.66
C GLY A 98 22.80 -14.98 11.87
N LEU A 99 22.19 -14.19 10.99
CA LEU A 99 22.15 -12.73 11.10
C LEU A 99 20.95 -12.31 11.95
N ALA A 100 21.17 -11.39 12.89
CA ALA A 100 20.08 -10.75 13.62
C ALA A 100 19.31 -9.82 12.67
N PRO A 101 18.03 -10.09 12.37
CA PRO A 101 17.23 -9.19 11.53
C PRO A 101 16.89 -7.94 12.35
N GLY A 102 17.71 -6.89 12.29
CA GLY A 102 17.41 -5.65 13.01
C GLY A 102 18.28 -4.47 12.58
N GLY A 103 17.73 -3.26 12.75
CA GLY A 103 18.48 -2.01 12.65
C GLY A 103 19.14 -1.79 11.29
N VAL A 104 20.40 -1.32 11.28
CA VAL A 104 21.13 -0.98 10.05
C VAL A 104 21.33 -2.20 9.14
N GLY A 105 21.61 -3.36 9.71
CA GLY A 105 21.74 -4.61 8.94
C GLY A 105 20.47 -4.95 8.17
N PHE A 106 19.31 -4.81 8.81
CA PHE A 106 18.02 -5.03 8.16
C PHE A 106 17.73 -4.02 7.04
N ARG A 107 18.16 -2.76 7.16
CA ARG A 107 18.04 -1.78 6.07
C ARG A 107 18.82 -2.22 4.82
N GLY A 108 19.99 -2.83 5.00
CA GLY A 108 20.75 -3.47 3.91
C GLY A 108 19.95 -4.57 3.23
N VAL A 109 19.31 -5.46 4.01
CA VAL A 109 18.40 -6.50 3.49
C VAL A 109 17.25 -5.88 2.69
N VAL A 110 16.64 -4.79 3.19
CA VAL A 110 15.55 -4.10 2.48
C VAL A 110 16.00 -3.62 1.10
N ILE A 111 17.17 -2.98 1.01
CA ILE A 111 17.74 -2.49 -0.25
C ILE A 111 18.03 -3.67 -1.20
N LEU A 112 18.58 -4.78 -0.69
CA LEU A 112 18.84 -5.98 -1.50
C LEU A 112 17.55 -6.58 -2.06
N VAL A 113 16.49 -6.67 -1.24
CA VAL A 113 15.17 -7.16 -1.68
C VAL A 113 14.58 -6.26 -2.75
N TRP A 114 14.69 -4.94 -2.60
CA TRP A 114 14.25 -4.00 -3.63
C TRP A 114 15.02 -4.19 -4.95
N GLY A 115 16.36 -4.32 -4.86
CA GLY A 115 17.22 -4.56 -6.02
C GLY A 115 16.87 -5.87 -6.73
N ALA A 116 16.66 -6.95 -5.96
CA ALA A 116 16.25 -8.25 -6.49
C ALA A 116 14.86 -8.19 -7.13
N ALA A 117 13.87 -7.58 -6.46
CA ALA A 117 12.51 -7.42 -6.99
C ALA A 117 12.50 -6.58 -8.28
N TYR A 118 13.28 -5.49 -8.32
CA TYR A 118 13.45 -4.68 -9.52
C TYR A 118 14.14 -5.46 -10.65
N GLY A 119 15.21 -6.20 -10.34
CA GLY A 119 15.93 -7.03 -11.30
C GLY A 119 15.03 -8.10 -11.92
N ILE A 120 14.27 -8.83 -11.09
CA ILE A 120 13.29 -9.83 -11.53
C ILE A 120 12.20 -9.18 -12.39
N GLY A 121 11.64 -8.05 -11.94
CA GLY A 121 10.62 -7.31 -12.68
C GLY A 121 11.13 -6.83 -14.04
N ARG A 122 12.35 -6.31 -14.12
CA ARG A 122 12.98 -5.86 -15.36
C ARG A 122 13.31 -7.02 -16.30
N ALA A 123 13.83 -8.13 -15.77
CA ALA A 123 14.09 -9.34 -16.55
C ALA A 123 12.79 -9.90 -17.15
N ARG A 124 11.70 -9.89 -16.39
CA ARG A 124 10.37 -10.28 -16.89
C ARG A 124 9.87 -9.33 -17.97
N ALA A 125 9.92 -8.02 -17.73
CA ALA A 125 9.48 -7.01 -18.69
C ALA A 125 10.23 -7.09 -20.03
N ARG A 126 11.52 -7.47 -20.04
CA ARG A 126 12.27 -7.71 -21.28
C ARG A 126 11.75 -8.90 -22.10
N ARG A 127 11.21 -9.92 -21.44
CA ARG A 127 10.67 -11.14 -22.10
C ARG A 127 9.24 -10.95 -22.58
N THR A 128 8.41 -10.29 -21.77
CA THR A 128 6.97 -10.15 -22.07
C THR A 128 6.62 -8.82 -22.73
N GLY A 129 7.52 -7.84 -22.74
CA GLY A 129 7.22 -6.45 -23.09
C GLY A 129 6.76 -5.64 -21.87
N PRO A 130 6.76 -4.30 -21.95
CA PRO A 130 6.37 -3.41 -20.85
C PRO A 130 4.90 -3.63 -20.48
N ALA A 131 4.62 -3.80 -19.19
CA ALA A 131 3.28 -4.11 -18.67
C ALA A 131 2.64 -2.94 -17.88
N ALA A 132 3.40 -1.89 -17.58
CA ALA A 132 3.07 -0.88 -16.56
C ALA A 132 2.73 0.51 -17.12
N GLU A 133 2.23 0.64 -18.36
CA GLU A 133 1.92 1.96 -18.93
C GLU A 133 0.86 2.72 -18.09
N TRP A 134 -0.09 1.99 -17.49
CA TRP A 134 -1.11 2.53 -16.58
C TRP A 134 -0.53 3.14 -15.29
N MET A 135 0.69 2.76 -14.86
CA MET A 135 1.34 3.34 -13.68
C MET A 135 1.69 4.81 -13.89
N TRP A 136 1.87 5.23 -15.14
CA TRP A 136 2.36 6.56 -15.48
C TRP A 136 1.26 7.55 -15.85
N GLY A 137 0.00 7.09 -15.90
CA GLY A 137 -1.17 7.95 -16.11
C GLY A 137 -1.33 9.02 -15.03
N ARG A 138 -1.82 10.19 -15.40
CA ARG A 138 -2.04 11.34 -14.49
C ARG A 138 -2.89 10.96 -13.27
N GLY A 139 -3.91 10.11 -13.48
CA GLY A 139 -4.77 9.61 -12.41
C GLY A 139 -4.02 8.77 -11.36
N SER A 140 -3.25 7.77 -11.81
CA SER A 140 -2.42 6.92 -10.94
C SER A 140 -1.45 7.74 -10.09
N ARG A 141 -0.78 8.74 -10.69
CA ARG A 141 0.13 9.65 -9.96
C ARG A 141 -0.60 10.45 -8.88
N TRP A 142 -1.77 11.00 -9.21
CA TRP A 142 -2.57 11.77 -8.26
C TRP A 142 -3.04 10.90 -7.10
N GLN A 143 -3.47 9.66 -7.37
CA GLN A 143 -3.85 8.72 -6.31
C GLN A 143 -2.70 8.45 -5.33
N LEU A 144 -1.47 8.27 -5.83
CA LEU A 144 -0.30 8.07 -4.97
C LEU A 144 0.01 9.31 -4.14
N VAL A 145 -0.06 10.50 -4.74
CA VAL A 145 0.18 11.77 -4.04
C VAL A 145 -0.86 11.98 -2.93
N VAL A 146 -2.15 11.86 -3.26
CA VAL A 146 -3.24 12.04 -2.30
C VAL A 146 -3.16 11.01 -1.17
N THR A 147 -2.88 9.74 -1.50
CA THR A 147 -2.75 8.71 -0.47
C THR A 147 -1.53 8.97 0.42
N SER A 148 -0.38 9.36 -0.16
CA SER A 148 0.81 9.69 0.62
C SER A 148 0.58 10.90 1.53
N ALA A 149 -0.07 11.95 1.01
CA ALA A 149 -0.42 13.14 1.78
C ALA A 149 -1.43 12.81 2.88
N GLY A 150 -2.41 11.95 2.61
CA GLY A 150 -3.36 11.46 3.60
C GLY A 150 -2.69 10.68 4.72
N VAL A 151 -1.82 9.72 4.39
CA VAL A 151 -1.03 8.97 5.39
C VAL A 151 -0.12 9.90 6.20
N PHE A 152 0.53 10.87 5.54
CA PHE A 152 1.35 11.87 6.22
C PHE A 152 0.53 12.72 7.20
N ALA A 153 -0.63 13.22 6.78
CA ALA A 153 -1.53 14.00 7.63
C ALA A 153 -2.05 13.17 8.81
N LEU A 154 -2.42 11.91 8.58
CA LEU A 154 -2.83 10.99 9.65
C LEU A 154 -1.68 10.71 10.61
N ALA A 155 -0.45 10.51 10.11
CA ALA A 155 0.71 10.29 10.95
C ALA A 155 1.08 11.53 11.78
N LEU A 156 0.87 12.75 11.26
CA LEU A 156 1.00 13.98 12.04
C LEU A 156 -0.09 14.10 13.11
N LEU A 157 -1.36 13.88 12.72
CA LEU A 157 -2.51 14.00 13.61
C LEU A 157 -2.46 12.98 14.75
N PHE A 158 -2.12 11.74 14.42
CA PHE A 158 -2.01 10.64 15.37
C PHE A 158 -0.60 10.46 15.91
N GLY A 159 0.37 11.32 15.56
CA GLY A 159 1.75 11.26 16.05
C GLY A 159 1.84 11.03 17.56
N PRO A 160 1.15 11.85 18.39
CA PRO A 160 1.09 11.63 19.84
C PRO A 160 0.60 10.25 20.24
N ARG A 161 -0.39 9.71 19.53
CA ARG A 161 -0.88 8.34 19.74
C ARG A 161 0.03 7.26 19.20
N LEU A 162 0.89 7.57 18.23
CA LEU A 162 1.88 6.61 17.71
C LEU A 162 3.10 6.52 18.62
N ALA A 163 3.51 7.62 19.25
CA ALA A 163 4.76 7.70 19.99
C ALA A 163 4.62 7.78 21.53
N TRP A 164 3.48 8.25 22.07
CA TRP A 164 3.39 8.57 23.49
C TRP A 164 2.29 7.88 24.27
N GLN A 165 1.15 7.47 23.69
CA GLN A 165 0.12 6.85 24.53
C GLN A 165 0.52 5.45 24.98
N ASP A 166 0.21 5.09 26.22
CA ASP A 166 0.30 3.71 26.67
C ASP A 166 -0.51 2.80 25.74
N PRO A 167 0.02 1.63 25.36
CA PRO A 167 -0.72 0.70 24.53
C PRO A 167 -1.98 0.27 25.28
N SER A 168 -3.09 0.12 24.54
CA SER A 168 -4.23 -0.63 25.07
C SER A 168 -3.79 -2.06 25.38
N PRO A 169 -4.51 -2.82 26.21
CA PRO A 169 -4.19 -4.22 26.47
C PRO A 169 -3.99 -5.03 25.17
N ASP A 170 -4.81 -4.79 24.15
CA ASP A 170 -4.65 -5.42 22.83
C ASP A 170 -3.36 -4.99 22.12
N GLY A 171 -2.97 -3.73 22.27
CA GLY A 171 -1.73 -3.18 21.72
C GLY A 171 -0.48 -3.76 22.38
N GLU A 172 -0.52 -3.99 23.70
CA GLU A 172 0.56 -4.62 24.46
C GLU A 172 0.73 -6.08 24.04
N HIS A 173 -0.37 -6.83 23.91
CA HIS A 173 -0.34 -8.19 23.37
C HIS A 173 0.22 -8.22 21.94
N MET A 174 -0.18 -7.27 21.08
CA MET A 174 0.35 -7.16 19.72
C MET A 174 1.86 -6.88 19.72
N PHE A 175 2.31 -5.97 20.59
CA PHE A 175 3.72 -5.63 20.75
C PHE A 175 4.54 -6.85 21.18
N GLU A 176 4.12 -7.52 22.24
CA GLU A 176 4.82 -8.68 22.78
C GLU A 176 4.84 -9.86 21.80
N THR A 177 3.73 -10.09 21.09
CA THR A 177 3.67 -11.14 20.06
C THR A 177 4.62 -10.82 18.90
N ALA A 178 4.65 -9.55 18.44
CA ALA A 178 5.53 -9.12 17.36
C ALA A 178 7.00 -9.19 17.79
N ARG A 179 7.31 -8.76 19.02
CA ARG A 179 8.64 -8.87 19.64
C ARG A 179 9.08 -10.33 19.74
N ASN A 180 8.18 -11.22 20.16
CA ASN A 180 8.45 -12.66 20.18
C ASN A 180 8.75 -13.21 18.79
N LEU A 181 8.02 -12.79 17.75
CA LEU A 181 8.35 -13.15 16.37
C LEU A 181 9.72 -12.58 15.93
N VAL A 182 10.08 -11.38 16.40
CA VAL A 182 11.38 -10.72 16.16
C VAL A 182 12.54 -11.35 16.92
N VAL A 183 12.31 -12.02 18.05
CA VAL A 183 13.37 -12.75 18.77
C VAL A 183 13.44 -14.19 18.28
N ASN A 184 12.32 -14.92 18.35
CA ASN A 184 12.29 -16.37 18.19
C ASN A 184 12.07 -16.84 16.74
N GLY A 185 11.63 -15.95 15.84
CA GLY A 185 11.44 -16.27 14.43
C GLY A 185 10.26 -17.19 14.14
N THR A 186 9.54 -17.60 15.16
CA THR A 186 8.29 -18.35 15.07
C THR A 186 7.27 -17.74 16.03
N PRO A 187 5.99 -17.67 15.66
CA PRO A 187 4.99 -17.00 16.49
C PRO A 187 4.49 -17.81 17.70
N PHE A 188 4.88 -19.09 17.89
CA PHE A 188 4.10 -20.01 18.75
C PHE A 188 4.89 -21.04 19.58
N TRP A 189 5.82 -20.69 20.50
CA TRP A 189 6.48 -21.76 21.28
C TRP A 189 6.80 -21.42 22.74
N GLY A 190 5.76 -21.20 23.54
CA GLY A 190 5.81 -21.47 24.97
C GLY A 190 4.44 -21.89 25.47
N ARG A 191 4.33 -22.98 26.26
CA ARG A 191 3.05 -23.40 26.87
C ARG A 191 2.40 -22.26 27.68
N GLN A 192 3.23 -21.45 28.32
CA GLN A 192 2.85 -20.22 29.02
C GLN A 192 2.14 -19.18 28.11
N TRP A 193 2.49 -19.13 26.82
CA TRP A 193 1.84 -18.27 25.84
C TRP A 193 0.62 -18.94 25.22
N VAL A 194 0.60 -20.27 25.08
CA VAL A 194 -0.57 -21.00 24.56
C VAL A 194 -1.81 -20.79 25.44
N ASP A 195 -1.65 -20.76 26.76
CA ASP A 195 -2.77 -20.55 27.69
C ASP A 195 -3.18 -19.06 27.78
N ALA A 196 -2.21 -18.15 27.87
CA ALA A 196 -2.45 -16.70 27.94
C ALA A 196 -2.94 -16.08 26.60
N MET A 197 -2.60 -16.72 25.48
CA MET A 197 -2.94 -16.29 24.11
C MET A 197 -3.95 -17.25 23.44
N SER A 198 -4.62 -18.12 24.21
CA SER A 198 -5.64 -19.06 23.69
C SER A 198 -6.82 -18.36 23.02
N SER A 199 -7.08 -17.09 23.36
CA SER A 199 -8.07 -16.22 22.72
C SER A 199 -7.51 -15.43 21.51
N TRP A 200 -6.20 -15.50 21.26
CA TRP A 200 -5.50 -14.65 20.27
C TRP A 200 -4.12 -15.25 19.90
N PRO A 201 -3.89 -16.00 18.78
CA PRO A 201 -4.36 -15.69 17.43
C PRO A 201 -4.83 -16.88 16.56
N GLY A 202 -5.81 -16.61 15.67
CA GLY A 202 -6.15 -17.47 14.53
C GLY A 202 -5.32 -17.16 13.27
N LEU A 203 -5.56 -17.88 12.16
CA LEU A 203 -4.87 -17.70 10.87
C LEU A 203 -4.86 -16.25 10.34
N ASN A 204 -5.86 -15.44 10.72
CA ASN A 204 -5.95 -14.03 10.32
C ASN A 204 -4.90 -13.12 10.99
N THR A 205 -4.38 -13.49 12.15
CA THR A 205 -3.47 -12.60 12.90
C THR A 205 -2.08 -12.53 12.27
N PHE A 206 -1.68 -13.53 11.48
CA PHE A 206 -0.45 -13.48 10.69
C PHE A 206 -0.40 -12.27 9.76
N ALA A 207 -1.54 -11.85 9.20
CA ALA A 207 -1.62 -10.69 8.31
C ALA A 207 -1.31 -9.37 9.02
N PHE A 208 -1.43 -9.32 10.34
CA PHE A 208 -1.13 -8.16 11.20
C PHE A 208 0.23 -8.29 11.89
N LEU A 209 0.58 -9.51 12.30
CA LEU A 209 1.80 -9.80 13.04
C LEU A 209 3.06 -9.65 12.17
N TYR A 210 3.04 -10.12 10.92
CA TYR A 210 4.20 -10.01 10.03
C TYR A 210 4.54 -8.55 9.70
N PRO A 211 3.57 -7.68 9.33
CA PRO A 211 3.85 -6.26 9.19
C PRO A 211 4.38 -5.64 10.47
N ALA A 212 3.81 -5.95 11.65
CA ALA A 212 4.31 -5.42 12.92
C ALA A 212 5.77 -5.82 13.20
N ALA A 213 6.10 -7.11 13.09
CA ALA A 213 7.45 -7.61 13.25
C ALA A 213 8.42 -7.02 12.22
N TRP A 214 7.99 -6.84 10.97
CA TRP A 214 8.80 -6.20 9.94
C TRP A 214 9.15 -4.75 10.29
N HIS A 215 8.17 -3.98 10.81
CA HIS A 215 8.42 -2.61 11.23
C HIS A 215 9.35 -2.57 12.44
N MET A 216 9.26 -3.55 13.36
CA MET A 216 10.21 -3.69 14.46
C MET A 216 11.63 -4.00 13.99
N TYR A 217 11.81 -4.85 12.98
CA TYR A 217 13.13 -5.08 12.39
C TYR A 217 13.73 -3.80 11.80
N LEU A 218 12.90 -2.94 11.20
CA LEU A 218 13.34 -1.70 10.55
C LEU A 218 13.61 -0.55 11.54
N LEU A 219 12.70 -0.35 12.50
CA LEU A 219 12.63 0.83 13.37
C LEU A 219 13.12 0.56 14.80
N GLY A 220 13.32 -0.71 15.16
CA GLY A 220 13.59 -1.15 16.53
C GLY A 220 12.32 -1.65 17.24
N ALA A 221 12.50 -2.28 18.39
CA ALA A 221 11.41 -2.78 19.24
C ALA A 221 10.82 -1.62 20.07
N VAL A 222 10.17 -0.69 19.37
CA VAL A 222 9.54 0.53 19.91
C VAL A 222 8.03 0.46 19.68
N ASP A 223 7.25 1.09 20.55
CA ASP A 223 5.78 1.06 20.51
C ASP A 223 5.21 1.55 19.18
N SER A 224 5.82 2.60 18.64
CA SER A 224 5.45 3.14 17.34
C SER A 224 5.59 2.13 16.19
N ALA A 225 6.51 1.17 16.29
CA ALA A 225 6.76 0.18 15.24
C ALA A 225 5.56 -0.75 15.04
N VAL A 226 4.82 -1.10 16.09
CA VAL A 226 3.60 -1.93 15.96
C VAL A 226 2.35 -1.14 15.61
N ARG A 227 2.39 0.19 15.75
CA ARG A 227 1.27 1.07 15.41
C ARG A 227 1.32 1.58 13.96
N ILE A 228 2.52 1.78 13.40
CA ILE A 228 2.70 2.19 11.99
C ILE A 228 2.01 1.24 10.98
N PRO A 229 1.95 -0.09 11.17
CA PRO A 229 1.14 -0.98 10.32
C PRO A 229 -0.33 -0.56 10.16
N PHE A 230 -0.95 0.11 11.14
CA PHE A 230 -2.31 0.63 10.96
C PHE A 230 -2.38 1.69 9.86
N LEU A 231 -1.34 2.51 9.72
CA LEU A 231 -1.23 3.46 8.61
C LEU A 231 -1.04 2.75 7.26
N LEU A 232 -0.36 1.59 7.23
CA LEU A 232 -0.28 0.75 6.03
C LEU A 232 -1.67 0.30 5.59
N TYR A 233 -2.50 -0.23 6.49
CA TYR A 233 -3.86 -0.66 6.13
C TYR A 233 -4.75 0.53 5.74
N LEU A 234 -4.67 1.66 6.45
CA LEU A 234 -5.38 2.88 6.10
C LEU A 234 -4.97 3.42 4.74
N ALA A 235 -3.69 3.34 4.36
CA ALA A 235 -3.20 3.70 3.03
C ALA A 235 -3.82 2.83 1.93
N LEU A 236 -4.18 1.57 2.26
CA LEU A 236 -4.76 0.63 1.31
C LEU A 236 -6.28 0.79 1.14
N VAL A 237 -6.98 1.42 2.09
CA VAL A 237 -8.44 1.65 2.02
C VAL A 237 -8.84 2.42 0.75
N PRO A 238 -8.22 3.55 0.38
CA PRO A 238 -8.56 4.25 -0.86
C PRO A 238 -8.38 3.37 -2.11
N PHE A 239 -7.35 2.54 -2.15
CA PHE A 239 -7.13 1.60 -3.26
C PHE A 239 -8.21 0.50 -3.27
N ALA A 240 -8.60 -0.02 -2.10
CA ALA A 240 -9.69 -0.99 -1.98
C ALA A 240 -11.01 -0.42 -2.51
N LEU A 241 -11.35 0.81 -2.13
CA LEU A 241 -12.56 1.50 -2.57
C LEU A 241 -12.55 1.71 -4.10
N VAL A 242 -11.42 2.14 -4.66
CA VAL A 242 -11.29 2.32 -6.12
C VAL A 242 -11.39 0.99 -6.87
N ALA A 243 -10.75 -0.07 -6.36
CA ALA A 243 -10.86 -1.40 -6.96
C ALA A 243 -12.31 -1.93 -6.93
N LEU A 244 -13.00 -1.76 -5.81
CA LEU A 244 -14.38 -2.21 -5.63
C LEU A 244 -15.36 -1.40 -6.50
N ALA A 245 -15.13 -0.09 -6.64
CA ALA A 245 -15.87 0.75 -7.56
C ALA A 245 -15.67 0.36 -9.03
N ALA A 246 -14.45 -0.03 -9.41
CA ALA A 246 -14.13 -0.49 -10.75
C ALA A 246 -14.82 -1.83 -11.09
N VAL A 247 -14.96 -2.74 -10.12
CA VAL A 247 -15.72 -4.00 -10.29
C VAL A 247 -17.21 -3.74 -10.49
N ARG A 248 -17.79 -2.75 -9.78
CA ARG A 248 -19.22 -2.41 -9.88
C ARG A 248 -19.60 -1.64 -11.15
N ARG A 249 -18.65 -0.99 -11.82
CA ARG A 249 -18.88 -0.25 -13.07
C ARG A 249 -17.93 -0.75 -14.16
N PRO A 250 -18.23 -1.90 -14.80
CA PRO A 250 -17.48 -2.32 -15.97
C PRO A 250 -17.63 -1.28 -17.08
N ALA A 251 -16.53 -0.56 -17.34
CA ALA A 251 -16.24 0.29 -18.49
C ALA A 251 -17.20 1.46 -18.82
N THR A 252 -16.81 2.66 -18.40
CA THR A 252 -16.85 3.81 -19.31
C THR A 252 -15.40 4.23 -19.61
N PRO A 253 -14.97 4.26 -20.87
CA PRO A 253 -13.62 4.69 -21.22
C PRO A 253 -13.46 6.19 -20.94
N ASP A 254 -12.30 6.56 -20.41
CA ASP A 254 -11.66 7.86 -20.65
C ASP A 254 -12.31 9.15 -20.13
N ARG A 255 -12.86 9.16 -18.90
CA ARG A 255 -12.96 10.42 -18.14
C ARG A 255 -12.44 10.23 -16.72
N GLY A 256 -11.34 10.93 -16.41
CA GLY A 256 -10.60 10.87 -15.16
C GLY A 256 -11.50 10.75 -13.93
N ILE A 257 -11.52 9.56 -13.34
CA ILE A 257 -12.21 9.26 -12.08
C ILE A 257 -11.33 9.75 -10.93
N PHE A 258 -11.24 11.07 -10.74
CA PHE A 258 -10.58 11.67 -9.56
C PHE A 258 -11.35 12.82 -8.92
N LEU A 259 -12.65 12.93 -9.22
CA LEU A 259 -13.57 13.69 -8.38
C LEU A 259 -14.60 12.71 -7.80
N PRO A 260 -14.83 12.68 -6.48
CA PRO A 260 -16.03 12.06 -5.97
C PRO A 260 -17.21 12.73 -6.67
N ALA A 261 -18.13 11.92 -7.22
CA ALA A 261 -19.25 12.39 -8.03
C ALA A 261 -20.14 13.46 -7.36
N TRP A 262 -20.02 13.63 -6.04
CA TRP A 262 -20.71 14.64 -5.24
C TRP A 262 -20.08 16.04 -5.30
N LEU A 263 -18.86 16.18 -5.85
CA LEU A 263 -18.15 17.46 -6.01
C LEU A 263 -18.08 17.93 -7.47
N SER A 264 -18.74 17.25 -8.41
CA SER A 264 -18.85 17.73 -9.79
C SER A 264 -20.06 18.68 -9.92
N PRO A 265 -19.88 19.99 -10.13
CA PRO A 265 -20.99 20.94 -10.26
C PRO A 265 -21.65 20.90 -11.65
N SER A 266 -21.42 19.88 -12.48
CA SER A 266 -21.87 19.91 -13.87
C SER A 266 -22.57 18.62 -14.33
N SER A 267 -23.85 18.82 -14.66
CA SER A 267 -24.70 18.06 -15.60
C SER A 267 -25.59 16.95 -15.04
N THR A 268 -26.63 17.37 -14.32
CA THR A 268 -28.00 17.00 -14.68
C THR A 268 -28.28 17.38 -16.14
N ARG A 269 -27.89 16.52 -17.09
CA ARG A 269 -28.52 16.47 -18.42
C ARG A 269 -28.70 15.01 -18.80
N LEU A 270 -29.86 14.49 -18.44
CA LEU A 270 -30.45 13.31 -19.07
C LEU A 270 -30.48 13.52 -20.60
N PRO A 271 -29.99 12.58 -21.42
CA PRO A 271 -30.26 12.61 -22.84
C PRO A 271 -31.64 11.99 -23.07
N TRP A 272 -32.70 12.80 -22.93
CA TRP A 272 -33.96 12.51 -23.62
C TRP A 272 -33.77 12.97 -25.07
N ARG A 273 -33.13 12.14 -25.90
CA ARG A 273 -33.16 12.32 -27.36
C ARG A 273 -34.12 11.31 -27.96
N THR A 274 -35.36 11.76 -28.08
CA THR A 274 -36.21 11.63 -29.29
C THR A 274 -36.00 10.37 -30.12
N ALA A 275 -36.76 9.32 -29.82
CA ALA A 275 -37.14 8.33 -30.83
C ALA A 275 -38.26 8.96 -31.70
N GLN A 276 -37.89 9.54 -32.84
CA GLN A 276 -38.85 9.78 -33.92
C GLN A 276 -38.96 8.47 -34.73
N PRO A 277 -40.15 7.91 -34.91
CA PRO A 277 -40.35 6.77 -35.80
C PRO A 277 -40.34 7.26 -37.25
N THR A 278 -39.34 6.88 -38.02
CA THR A 278 -39.36 7.04 -39.48
C THR A 278 -40.26 5.95 -40.08
N MET A 279 -41.37 6.37 -40.68
CA MET A 279 -42.17 5.52 -41.56
C MET A 279 -41.39 5.18 -42.85
N PRO A 280 -41.62 4.01 -43.46
CA PRO A 280 -41.02 3.62 -44.72
C PRO A 280 -41.88 4.12 -45.89
N THR A 281 -41.41 5.13 -46.63
CA THR A 281 -42.00 5.50 -47.92
C THR A 281 -41.23 4.85 -49.07
N ARG A 282 -41.94 3.93 -49.73
CA ARG A 282 -41.71 3.41 -51.07
C ARG A 282 -41.30 4.52 -52.06
N GLN A 283 -40.30 4.26 -52.90
CA GLN A 283 -40.33 4.42 -54.37
C GLN A 283 -38.92 4.41 -54.96
N THR A 284 -38.50 3.25 -55.48
CA THR A 284 -37.47 3.18 -56.53
C THR A 284 -37.90 2.13 -57.56
N SER A 285 -38.90 2.48 -58.34
CA SER A 285 -39.15 1.86 -59.65
C SER A 285 -38.32 2.59 -60.69
N ARG A 286 -37.19 2.03 -61.12
CA ARG A 286 -36.55 2.42 -62.40
C ARG A 286 -35.82 1.25 -63.04
N CYS A 287 -36.47 0.76 -64.09
CA CYS A 287 -35.91 0.24 -65.34
C CYS A 287 -34.64 -0.61 -65.29
N LEU A 288 -34.83 -1.94 -65.25
CA LEU A 288 -33.90 -2.88 -65.88
C LEU A 288 -34.63 -3.59 -67.02
N ARG A 289 -34.30 -3.14 -68.23
CA ARG A 289 -34.80 -3.63 -69.51
C ARG A 289 -34.09 -4.95 -69.84
N ARG A 290 -34.87 -6.03 -70.00
CA ARG A 290 -34.43 -7.27 -70.65
C ARG A 290 -33.94 -7.00 -72.08
N ARG A 291 -32.83 -7.63 -72.48
CA ARG A 291 -32.72 -8.54 -73.66
C ARG A 291 -31.31 -9.16 -73.76
N THR A 292 -31.30 -10.49 -73.80
CA THR A 292 -30.30 -11.46 -74.29
C THR A 292 -29.97 -11.21 -75.80
N PRO A 293 -28.95 -11.85 -76.47
CA PRO A 293 -28.58 -13.28 -76.32
C PRO A 293 -27.13 -13.75 -76.61
N SER A 294 -26.92 -15.02 -76.23
CA SER A 294 -26.11 -16.09 -76.86
C SER A 294 -24.76 -15.79 -77.54
N SER A 295 -23.70 -16.45 -77.06
CA SER A 295 -22.84 -17.30 -77.90
C SER A 295 -21.96 -18.21 -77.04
N TRP A 296 -21.76 -19.43 -77.55
CA TRP A 296 -20.95 -20.57 -77.08
C TRP A 296 -21.58 -21.47 -76.01
#